data_AF-A0A4Q2XNE5-F1
#
_entry.id   AF-A0A4Q2XNE5-F1
#
_cell.length_a   1.000
_cell.length_b   1.000
_cell.length_c   1.000
_cell.angle_alpha   90.00
_cell.angle_beta   90.00
_cell.angle_gamma   90.00
#
_symmetry.space_group_name_H-M   'P 1'
#
loop_
_entity.id
_entity.type
_entity.pdbx_description
1 polymer ?
#
loop_
_entity_poly.entity_id
_entity_poly.type
_entity_poly.pdbx_seq_one_letter_code
_entity_poly.pdbx_strand_id
1 'polypeptide(L)'
;MLLADAGCGPHDPPVLKPRWEKEAIKERTAFRDALAAWFSVNGKDYPWRRTSDPYAVLVSEVMLQQTQIATVLGRGFYTRFLDTFPDVRALAAAEDEPLLKAWEGLGYYRRARMLRDTARAVGE
;
A
#
# COMPACT_ATOMS: atom_id res chain seq x y z
N MET A 1 -24.51 4.98 60.70
CA MET A 1 -23.06 5.01 60.95
C MET A 1 -22.50 3.70 60.43
N LEU A 2 -21.78 3.58 59.32
CA LEU A 2 -21.30 4.47 58.28
C LEU A 2 -20.97 3.51 57.11
N LEU A 3 -21.60 3.66 55.94
CA LEU A 3 -21.14 3.01 54.72
C LEU A 3 -19.82 3.69 54.36
N ALA A 4 -18.71 2.97 54.46
CA ALA A 4 -17.42 3.49 54.05
C ALA A 4 -17.35 3.49 52.52
N ASP A 5 -17.36 4.68 51.93
CA ASP A 5 -17.08 4.96 50.53
C ASP A 5 -15.78 4.28 50.09
N ALA A 6 -15.89 3.35 49.15
CA ALA A 6 -14.75 2.91 48.36
C ALA A 6 -14.35 4.06 47.42
N GLY A 7 -13.42 4.90 47.88
CA GLY A 7 -12.89 6.02 47.11
C GLY A 7 -12.29 5.55 45.79
N CYS A 8 -12.95 5.91 44.67
CA CYS A 8 -12.28 6.03 43.39
C CYS A 8 -11.24 7.14 43.51
N GLY A 9 -9.98 6.77 43.76
CA GLY A 9 -8.86 7.68 43.55
C GLY A 9 -8.76 8.05 42.05
N PRO A 10 -8.16 9.20 41.70
CA PRO A 10 -7.98 9.60 40.32
C PRO A 10 -7.03 8.60 39.65
N HIS A 11 -7.59 7.63 38.94
CA HIS A 11 -6.82 6.77 38.07
C HIS A 11 -6.55 7.59 36.81
N ASP A 12 -5.31 8.04 36.64
CA ASP A 12 -4.89 8.61 35.36
C ASP A 12 -5.21 7.58 34.27
N PRO A 13 -5.96 7.96 33.21
CA PRO A 13 -6.26 7.04 32.14
C PRO A 13 -4.93 6.61 31.50
N PRO A 14 -4.77 5.33 31.16
CA PRO A 14 -3.54 4.86 30.52
C PRO A 14 -3.31 5.67 29.25
N VAL A 15 -2.09 6.19 29.09
CA VAL A 15 -1.66 6.86 27.85
C VAL A 15 -1.67 5.82 26.74
N LEU A 16 -2.77 5.76 25.98
CA LEU A 16 -2.99 4.73 24.96
C LEU A 16 -2.03 4.85 23.77
N LYS A 17 -1.40 6.02 23.57
CA LYS A 17 -0.42 6.24 22.50
C LYS A 17 0.69 7.19 22.98
N PRO A 18 1.97 6.83 22.77
CA PRO A 18 3.07 7.74 23.09
C PRO A 18 2.92 9.04 22.31
N ARG A 19 3.29 10.15 22.95
CA ARG A 19 3.34 11.46 22.32
C ARG A 19 4.35 11.40 21.18
N TRP A 20 4.01 11.98 20.03
CA TRP A 20 4.93 12.06 18.91
C TRP A 20 6.19 12.85 19.32
N GLU A 21 7.37 12.28 19.08
CA GLU A 21 8.66 12.92 19.33
C GLU A 21 9.33 13.23 18.00
N LYS A 22 9.83 14.46 17.84
CA LYS A 22 10.53 14.89 16.62
C LYS A 22 11.80 14.06 16.33
N GLU A 23 12.38 13.45 17.35
CA GLU A 23 13.67 12.76 17.29
C GLU A 23 13.59 11.34 17.85
N ALA A 24 12.51 10.62 17.54
CA ALA A 24 12.28 9.26 18.01
C ALA A 24 13.42 8.27 17.67
N ILE A 25 14.17 8.55 16.58
CA ILE A 25 15.36 7.79 16.19
C ILE A 25 16.58 8.71 16.32
N LYS A 26 17.36 8.50 17.39
CA LYS A 26 18.60 9.25 17.65
C LYS A 26 19.66 8.99 16.58
N GLU A 27 19.89 7.71 16.26
CA GLU A 27 20.91 7.27 15.30
C GLU A 27 20.30 6.91 13.93
N ARG A 28 19.83 7.92 13.20
CA ARG A 28 19.08 7.71 11.94
C ARG A 28 19.87 6.94 10.88
N THR A 29 21.16 7.24 10.70
CA THR A 29 22.00 6.58 9.69
C THR A 29 22.18 5.11 10.03
N ALA A 30 22.61 4.81 11.27
CA ALA A 30 22.78 3.43 11.73
C ALA A 30 21.49 2.62 11.62
N PHE A 31 20.33 3.22 11.92
CA PHE A 31 19.04 2.57 11.74
C PHE A 31 18.74 2.24 10.28
N ARG A 32 18.97 3.19 9.35
CA ARG A 32 18.75 2.97 7.91
C ARG A 32 19.65 1.86 7.38
N ASP A 33 20.92 1.86 7.77
CA ASP A 33 21.89 0.86 7.33
C ASP A 33 21.53 -0.53 7.85
N ALA A 34 21.16 -0.63 9.14
CA ALA A 34 20.68 -1.88 9.73
C ALA A 34 19.41 -2.40 9.03
N LEU A 35 18.45 -1.52 8.73
CA LEU A 35 17.23 -1.89 8.02
C LEU A 35 17.52 -2.36 6.59
N ALA A 36 18.40 -1.67 5.87
CA ALA A 36 18.81 -2.05 4.52
C ALA A 36 19.53 -3.40 4.50
N ALA A 37 20.44 -3.64 5.44
CA ALA A 37 21.15 -4.91 5.59
C ALA A 37 20.21 -6.07 5.96
N TRP A 38 19.23 -5.82 6.84
CA TRP A 38 18.22 -6.82 7.14
C TRP A 38 17.34 -7.12 5.92
N PHE A 39 16.91 -6.08 5.19
CA PHE A 39 16.03 -6.23 4.02
C PHE A 39 16.72 -6.94 2.86
N SER A 40 18.03 -6.76 2.66
CA SER A 40 18.76 -7.48 1.60
C SER A 40 18.76 -9.01 1.80
N VAL A 41 18.68 -9.47 3.05
CA VAL A 41 18.66 -10.91 3.39
C VAL A 41 17.22 -11.44 3.54
N ASN A 42 16.32 -10.64 4.11
CA ASN A 42 14.98 -11.08 4.53
C ASN A 42 13.84 -10.56 3.65
N GLY A 43 14.14 -9.61 2.76
CA GLY A 43 13.18 -8.99 1.86
C GLY A 43 12.58 -10.04 0.92
N LYS A 44 11.25 -10.19 0.98
CA LYS A 44 10.55 -11.04 0.02
C LYS A 44 10.65 -10.48 -1.38
N ASP A 45 10.90 -11.35 -2.33
CA ASP A 45 10.96 -11.00 -3.74
C ASP A 45 9.55 -11.02 -4.34
N TYR A 46 9.19 -9.94 -5.03
CA TYR A 46 7.88 -9.76 -5.66
C TYR A 46 8.07 -9.16 -7.06
N PRO A 47 7.20 -9.46 -8.04
CA PRO A 47 7.35 -8.98 -9.42
C PRO A 47 7.54 -7.46 -9.53
N TRP A 48 6.78 -6.69 -8.74
CA TRP A 48 6.88 -5.23 -8.69
C TRP A 48 8.15 -4.69 -8.00
N ARG A 49 8.93 -5.54 -7.32
CA ARG A 49 10.25 -5.18 -6.76
C ARG A 49 11.41 -5.41 -7.74
N ARG A 50 11.15 -6.07 -8.87
CA ARG A 50 12.16 -6.41 -9.89
C ARG A 50 12.19 -5.41 -11.05
N THR A 51 11.48 -4.30 -10.93
CA THR A 51 11.38 -3.26 -11.94
C THR A 51 11.59 -1.88 -11.32
N SER A 52 12.12 -0.96 -12.11
CA SER A 52 12.19 0.47 -11.79
C SER A 52 11.22 1.31 -12.63
N ASP A 53 10.36 0.67 -13.44
CA ASP A 53 9.34 1.35 -14.22
C ASP A 53 8.28 1.99 -13.31
N PRO A 54 8.14 3.34 -13.30
CA PRO A 54 7.16 4.03 -12.47
C PRO A 54 5.71 3.59 -12.73
N TYR A 55 5.36 3.25 -13.97
CA TYR A 55 4.01 2.79 -14.31
C TYR A 55 3.73 1.44 -13.66
N ALA A 56 4.59 0.45 -13.89
CA ALA A 56 4.47 -0.86 -13.27
C ALA A 56 4.42 -0.78 -11.72
N VAL A 57 5.27 0.05 -11.11
CA VAL A 57 5.24 0.28 -9.66
C VAL A 57 3.90 0.88 -9.22
N LEU A 58 3.39 1.93 -9.89
CA LEU A 58 2.11 2.55 -9.56
C LEU A 58 0.94 1.55 -9.66
N VAL A 59 0.90 0.71 -10.70
CA VAL A 59 -0.11 -0.36 -10.83
C VAL A 59 -0.08 -1.27 -9.61
N SER A 60 1.11 -1.71 -9.19
CA SER A 60 1.25 -2.59 -8.02
C SER A 60 0.76 -1.93 -6.73
N GLU A 61 1.09 -0.66 -6.50
CA GLU A 61 0.70 0.07 -5.30
C GLU A 61 -0.82 0.23 -5.23
N VAL A 62 -1.47 0.61 -6.35
CA VAL A 62 -2.93 0.74 -6.39
C VAL A 62 -3.62 -0.60 -6.18
N MET A 63 -3.09 -1.70 -6.75
CA MET A 63 -3.63 -3.04 -6.52
C MET A 63 -3.52 -3.45 -5.05
N LEU A 64 -2.39 -3.15 -4.40
CA LEU A 64 -2.09 -3.56 -3.02
C LEU A 64 -2.81 -2.72 -1.94
N GLN A 65 -3.42 -1.59 -2.31
CA GLN A 65 -4.31 -0.87 -1.41
C GLN A 65 -5.51 -1.74 -0.99
N GLN A 66 -5.65 -1.97 0.32
CA GLN A 66 -6.75 -2.75 0.91
C GLN A 66 -6.92 -4.16 0.30
N THR A 67 -5.87 -4.72 -0.32
CA THR A 67 -5.87 -6.04 -0.95
C THR A 67 -4.62 -6.80 -0.52
N GLN A 68 -4.75 -8.09 -0.21
CA GLN A 68 -3.60 -8.90 0.22
C GLN A 68 -2.68 -9.26 -0.95
N ILE A 69 -1.37 -9.30 -0.70
CA ILE A 69 -0.37 -9.75 -1.68
C ILE A 69 -0.73 -11.12 -2.29
N ALA A 70 -1.18 -12.06 -1.45
CA ALA A 70 -1.56 -13.41 -1.88
C ALA A 70 -2.69 -13.39 -2.92
N THR A 71 -3.65 -12.45 -2.80
CA THR A 71 -4.72 -12.27 -3.77
C THR A 71 -4.19 -11.76 -5.11
N VAL A 72 -3.34 -10.72 -5.07
CA VAL A 72 -2.76 -10.10 -6.28
C VAL A 72 -1.89 -11.10 -7.04
N LEU A 73 -1.02 -11.83 -6.34
CA LEU A 73 -0.12 -12.82 -6.95
C LEU A 73 -0.82 -14.12 -7.32
N GLY A 74 -1.63 -14.68 -6.43
CA GLY A 74 -2.20 -16.02 -6.60
C GLY A 74 -3.10 -16.13 -7.82
N ARG A 75 -3.73 -15.02 -8.23
CA ARG A 75 -4.50 -14.94 -9.48
C ARG A 75 -3.73 -14.28 -10.61
N GLY A 76 -2.48 -13.85 -10.46
CA GLY A 76 -1.71 -13.20 -11.53
C GLY A 76 -2.30 -11.87 -12.02
N PHE A 77 -2.96 -11.11 -11.14
CA PHE A 77 -3.60 -9.84 -11.52
C PHE A 77 -2.61 -8.83 -12.06
N TYR A 78 -1.49 -8.68 -11.37
CA TYR A 78 -0.45 -7.71 -11.73
C TYR A 78 0.10 -7.97 -13.14
N THR A 79 0.55 -9.20 -13.41
CA THR A 79 1.12 -9.56 -14.71
C THR A 79 0.11 -9.40 -15.84
N ARG A 80 -1.10 -9.96 -15.69
CA ARG A 80 -2.13 -9.85 -16.75
C ARG A 80 -2.55 -8.40 -17.03
N PHE A 81 -2.60 -7.57 -15.99
CA PHE A 81 -2.96 -6.16 -16.16
C PHE A 81 -1.89 -5.44 -16.97
N LEU A 82 -0.60 -5.67 -16.69
CA LEU A 82 0.50 -5.11 -17.47
C LEU A 82 0.57 -5.71 -18.88
N ASP A 83 0.22 -6.97 -19.07
CA ASP A 83 0.13 -7.55 -20.43
C ASP A 83 -0.99 -6.90 -21.25
N THR A 84 -2.11 -6.54 -20.60
CA THR A 84 -3.27 -5.89 -21.25
C THR A 84 -3.01 -4.40 -21.51
N PHE A 85 -2.40 -3.72 -20.55
CA PHE A 85 -2.07 -2.30 -20.59
C PHE A 85 -0.56 -2.13 -20.32
N PRO A 86 0.29 -2.30 -21.34
CA PRO A 86 1.76 -2.36 -21.17
C PRO A 86 2.40 -1.06 -20.74
N ASP A 87 1.74 0.07 -20.99
CA ASP A 87 2.24 1.38 -20.61
C ASP A 87 1.10 2.33 -20.21
N VAL A 88 1.50 3.51 -19.71
CA VAL A 88 0.59 4.57 -19.28
C VAL A 88 -0.33 5.05 -20.41
N ARG A 89 0.11 5.06 -21.67
CA ARG A 89 -0.69 5.52 -22.82
C ARG A 89 -1.76 4.49 -23.16
N ALA A 90 -1.41 3.20 -23.17
CA ALA A 90 -2.34 2.10 -23.38
C ALA A 90 -3.44 2.10 -22.31
N LEU A 91 -3.06 2.32 -21.03
CA LEU A 91 -4.04 2.46 -19.97
C LEU A 91 -4.92 3.71 -20.14
N ALA A 92 -4.34 4.87 -20.46
CA ALA A 92 -5.09 6.12 -20.65
C ALA A 92 -6.17 6.00 -21.74
N ALA A 93 -5.85 5.27 -22.83
CA ALA A 93 -6.74 4.99 -23.94
C ALA A 93 -7.78 3.89 -23.65
N ALA A 94 -7.66 3.17 -22.53
CA ALA A 94 -8.51 2.02 -22.23
C ALA A 94 -9.99 2.41 -22.06
N GLU A 95 -10.86 1.69 -22.76
CA GLU A 95 -12.30 1.74 -22.53
C GLU A 95 -12.69 1.08 -21.20
N ASP A 96 -13.91 1.36 -20.71
CA ASP A 96 -14.38 0.85 -19.42
C ASP A 96 -14.44 -0.68 -19.38
N GLU A 97 -14.95 -1.32 -20.44
CA GLU A 97 -15.11 -2.78 -20.47
C GLU A 97 -13.78 -3.55 -20.32
N PRO A 98 -12.75 -3.34 -21.17
CA PRO A 98 -11.47 -4.04 -21.01
C PRO A 98 -10.77 -3.69 -19.69
N LEU A 99 -10.90 -2.44 -19.21
CA LEU A 99 -10.34 -2.02 -17.93
C LEU A 99 -10.95 -2.80 -16.75
N LEU A 100 -12.28 -2.84 -16.69
CA LEU A 100 -12.99 -3.54 -15.61
C LEU A 100 -12.80 -5.04 -15.69
N LYS A 101 -12.67 -5.60 -16.90
CA LYS A 101 -12.37 -7.01 -17.11
C LYS A 101 -10.99 -7.39 -16.58
N ALA A 102 -9.96 -6.58 -16.86
CA ALA A 102 -8.62 -6.80 -16.34
C ALA A 102 -8.55 -6.68 -14.80
N TRP A 103 -9.47 -5.92 -14.19
CA TRP A 103 -9.56 -5.70 -12.74
C TRP A 103 -10.52 -6.67 -12.01
N GLU A 104 -11.22 -7.53 -12.75
CA GLU A 104 -12.31 -8.36 -12.23
C GLU A 104 -11.84 -9.28 -11.08
N GLY A 105 -12.45 -9.13 -9.90
CA GLY A 105 -12.13 -9.94 -8.72
C GLY A 105 -11.14 -9.30 -7.73
N LEU A 106 -10.56 -8.13 -8.03
CA LEU A 106 -9.82 -7.32 -7.04
C LEU A 106 -10.74 -6.46 -6.14
N GLY A 107 -12.02 -6.34 -6.52
CA GLY A 107 -12.98 -5.46 -5.84
C GLY A 107 -12.64 -3.97 -6.00
N TYR A 108 -13.47 -3.10 -5.43
CA TYR A 108 -13.30 -1.64 -5.47
C TYR A 108 -12.91 -1.09 -6.86
N TYR A 109 -13.73 -1.38 -7.88
CA TYR A 109 -13.51 -1.01 -9.29
C TYR A 109 -13.24 0.49 -9.54
N ARG A 110 -13.61 1.35 -8.58
CA ARG A 110 -13.24 2.77 -8.60
C ARG A 110 -11.72 2.97 -8.69
N ARG A 111 -10.91 2.10 -8.08
CA ARG A 111 -9.44 2.14 -8.17
C ARG A 111 -8.95 2.01 -9.60
N ALA A 112 -9.51 1.07 -10.38
CA ALA A 112 -9.15 0.88 -11.78
C ALA A 112 -9.42 2.15 -12.60
N ARG A 113 -10.60 2.75 -12.41
CA ARG A 113 -10.99 4.00 -13.09
C ARG A 113 -10.08 5.16 -12.69
N MET A 114 -9.82 5.36 -11.40
CA MET A 114 -8.92 6.41 -10.91
C MET A 114 -7.48 6.23 -11.44
N LEU A 115 -7.02 4.98 -11.56
CA LEU A 115 -5.71 4.68 -12.12
C LEU A 115 -5.65 5.06 -13.61
N ARG A 116 -6.70 4.77 -14.40
CA ARG A 116 -6.82 5.25 -15.78
C ARG A 116 -6.89 6.78 -15.85
N ASP A 117 -7.69 7.42 -14.99
CA ASP A 117 -7.83 8.88 -14.99
C ASP A 117 -6.48 9.56 -14.66
N THR A 118 -5.70 8.95 -13.75
CA THR A 118 -4.31 9.37 -13.48
C THR A 118 -3.43 9.21 -14.73
N ALA A 119 -3.56 8.08 -15.43
CA ALA A 119 -2.80 7.85 -16.67
C ALA A 119 -3.12 8.88 -17.76
N ARG A 120 -4.39 9.29 -17.89
CA ARG A 120 -4.82 10.36 -18.80
C ARG A 120 -4.18 11.70 -18.44
N ALA A 121 -4.22 12.07 -17.17
CA ALA A 121 -3.68 13.36 -16.70
C ALA A 121 -2.15 13.51 -16.86
N VAL A 122 -1.41 12.40 -16.95
CA VAL A 122 0.06 12.41 -17.15
C VAL A 122 0.45 12.19 -18.63
N GLY A 123 -0.46 11.61 -19.43
CA GLY A 123 -0.25 11.36 -20.86
C GLY A 123 -0.54 12.56 -21.76
N GLU A 124 -1.22 13.58 -21.24
CA GLU A 124 -1.32 14.94 -21.79
C GLU A 124 0.03 15.69 -21.70
#